data_AF-A0A3M7M765-F1
#
_entry.id   AF-A0A3M7M765-F1
#
_cell.length_a   1.000
_cell.length_b   1.000
_cell.length_c   1.000
_cell.angle_alpha   90.00
_cell.angle_beta   90.00
_cell.angle_gamma   90.00
#
_symmetry.space_group_name_H-M   'P 1'
#
loop_
_entity.id
_entity.type
_entity.pdbx_description
1 polymer ?
#
loop_
_entity_poly.entity_id
_entity_poly.type
_entity_poly.pdbx_seq_one_letter_code
_entity_poly.pdbx_strand_id
1 'polypeptide(L)'
;MLLPKPPLDQEFTKTTFTMPFTASDICKIILAVILPPLGVFLERGCGADLLINILLTILAYIPGIVHALYIILNMSYLTASLGPDELNALMDPMKPYDDAMRDLDYIAKTTRRAADAFEESLRVKNSLDTYEVLAKSMPSQQLLTAILNCEYKLWQTYEGTPMRFKPYLTHWVETLMRTEKEFAKCQHTTATATASDTDDTITTREVLATRAAYIMALLLENPLPSREPVRFAYEKSAQMGFSLPRFHLLPYMQMLVEEDVWDRLPEGMVQAPEKGMVQAPETGALRKFKAQEDSPPRPWEHVMLLKLKQDPNLAVQEISHLPLDISSLDFLTKLLADGTFEEFGIEGPPVILQYIQHALRLVEMMGAPPPTSEQNLHANGTANGIENGAPIVEYGKEPQSRAVRLLLLFIKNSISKGLLETTLIIFEIQEICVRYVWIKEVRDFRNWVEQSDLVI
;
A
#
# COMPACT_ATOMS: atom_id res chain seq x y z
N MET A 1 -13.57 -51.89 -5.05
CA MET A 1 -13.79 -51.47 -6.45
C MET A 1 -13.85 -49.95 -6.43
N LEU A 2 -12.68 -49.32 -6.62
CA LEU A 2 -12.51 -47.87 -6.59
C LEU A 2 -13.01 -47.32 -7.92
N LEU A 3 -14.19 -46.71 -7.92
CA LEU A 3 -14.61 -45.86 -9.04
C LEU A 3 -13.82 -44.55 -8.94
N PRO A 4 -13.11 -44.13 -9.99
CA PRO A 4 -12.53 -42.80 -10.03
C PRO A 4 -13.67 -41.77 -10.04
N LYS A 5 -13.60 -40.81 -9.12
CA LYS A 5 -14.45 -39.62 -9.13
C LYS A 5 -14.31 -38.95 -10.51
N PRO A 6 -15.41 -38.61 -11.21
CA PRO A 6 -15.30 -37.86 -12.45
C PRO A 6 -14.68 -36.49 -12.16
N PRO A 7 -13.82 -35.95 -13.04
CA PRO A 7 -13.34 -34.58 -12.91
C PRO A 7 -14.52 -33.64 -13.14
N LEU A 8 -15.13 -33.13 -12.07
CA LEU A 8 -16.13 -32.07 -12.18
C LEU A 8 -15.42 -30.77 -12.61
N ASP A 9 -15.84 -30.32 -13.78
CA ASP A 9 -15.84 -28.96 -14.30
C ASP A 9 -14.48 -28.33 -14.64
N GLN A 10 -13.78 -28.99 -15.56
CA GLN A 10 -12.83 -28.28 -16.44
C GLN A 10 -13.48 -27.09 -17.18
N GLU A 11 -14.82 -27.03 -17.30
CA GLU A 11 -15.53 -25.87 -17.84
C GLU A 11 -15.67 -24.71 -16.83
N PHE A 12 -15.87 -24.96 -15.54
CA PHE A 12 -15.94 -23.89 -14.53
C PHE A 12 -14.55 -23.25 -14.30
N THR A 13 -13.47 -24.02 -14.49
CA THR A 13 -12.10 -23.50 -14.44
C THR A 13 -11.66 -22.86 -15.77
N LYS A 14 -12.08 -23.38 -16.94
CA LYS A 14 -11.74 -22.79 -18.26
C LYS A 14 -12.55 -21.56 -18.65
N THR A 15 -13.83 -21.50 -18.27
CA THR A 15 -14.75 -20.45 -18.78
C THR A 15 -14.74 -19.19 -17.90
N THR A 16 -14.33 -19.31 -16.64
CA THR A 16 -14.36 -18.20 -15.66
C THR A 16 -13.00 -17.55 -15.43
N PHE A 17 -11.90 -18.17 -15.87
CA PHE A 17 -10.53 -17.71 -15.60
C PHE A 17 -9.61 -17.85 -16.81
N THR A 18 -10.05 -17.37 -17.99
CA THR A 18 -9.06 -16.80 -18.91
C THR A 18 -8.44 -15.62 -18.20
N MET A 19 -7.18 -15.75 -17.76
CA MET A 19 -6.37 -14.61 -17.34
C MET A 19 -6.59 -13.50 -18.37
N PRO A 20 -7.19 -12.37 -18.00
CA PRO A 20 -7.21 -11.26 -18.90
C PRO A 20 -5.77 -10.73 -18.86
N PHE A 21 -4.91 -11.24 -19.74
CA PHE A 21 -4.17 -10.28 -20.53
C PHE A 21 -5.27 -9.42 -21.13
N THR A 22 -5.55 -8.29 -20.49
CA THR A 22 -6.61 -7.43 -20.97
C THR A 22 -6.25 -7.08 -22.41
N ALA A 23 -7.24 -6.81 -23.26
CA ALA A 23 -6.93 -6.35 -24.62
C ALA A 23 -5.95 -5.16 -24.60
N SER A 24 -5.98 -4.37 -23.51
CA SER A 24 -4.99 -3.33 -23.20
C SER A 24 -3.56 -3.88 -23.04
N ASP A 25 -3.33 -4.90 -22.21
CA ASP A 25 -1.99 -5.48 -21.99
C ASP A 25 -1.42 -6.12 -23.26
N ILE A 26 -2.28 -6.78 -24.05
CA ILE A 26 -1.90 -7.34 -25.36
C ILE A 26 -1.53 -6.22 -26.33
N CYS A 27 -2.34 -5.16 -26.39
CA CYS A 27 -2.04 -3.98 -27.19
C CYS A 27 -0.72 -3.33 -26.76
N LYS A 28 -0.47 -3.18 -25.46
CA LYS A 28 0.79 -2.62 -24.92
C LYS A 28 2.00 -3.46 -25.27
N ILE A 29 1.90 -4.79 -25.19
CA ILE A 29 2.99 -5.71 -25.59
C ILE A 29 3.24 -5.66 -27.11
N ILE A 30 2.18 -5.64 -27.94
CA ILE A 30 2.31 -5.49 -29.39
C ILE A 30 2.96 -4.15 -29.75
N LEU A 31 2.53 -3.07 -29.09
CA LEU A 31 3.11 -1.73 -29.27
C LEU A 31 4.56 -1.67 -28.79
N ALA A 32 4.92 -2.35 -27.70
CA ALA A 32 6.30 -2.44 -27.21
C ALA A 32 7.25 -3.19 -28.17
N VAL A 33 6.73 -4.10 -29.00
CA VAL A 33 7.52 -4.80 -30.01
C VAL A 33 7.64 -3.99 -31.30
N ILE A 34 6.57 -3.31 -31.73
CA ILE A 34 6.57 -2.52 -32.98
C ILE A 34 7.24 -1.16 -32.78
N LEU A 35 6.91 -0.48 -31.70
CA LEU A 35 7.41 0.84 -31.34
C LEU A 35 7.73 0.86 -29.83
N PRO A 36 8.90 0.34 -29.41
CA PRO A 36 9.27 0.15 -28.01
C PRO A 36 9.05 1.38 -27.11
N PRO A 37 9.35 2.63 -27.57
CA PRO A 37 9.06 3.83 -26.80
C PRO A 37 7.57 4.02 -26.52
N LEU A 38 6.68 3.70 -27.47
CA LEU A 38 5.24 3.88 -27.30
C LEU A 38 4.67 2.88 -26.28
N GLY A 39 5.19 1.66 -26.25
CA GLY A 39 4.84 0.68 -25.21
C GLY A 39 5.21 1.14 -23.80
N VAL A 40 6.42 1.71 -23.63
CA VAL A 40 6.85 2.28 -22.35
C VAL A 40 6.06 3.53 -21.98
N PHE A 41 5.78 4.39 -22.96
CA PHE A 41 4.99 5.60 -22.74
C PHE A 41 3.58 5.29 -22.23
N LEU A 42 2.94 4.24 -22.75
CA LEU A 42 1.59 3.83 -22.30
C LEU A 42 1.58 3.13 -20.93
N GLU A 43 2.73 2.71 -20.41
CA GLU A 43 2.84 2.03 -19.12
C GLU A 43 3.42 2.92 -18.00
N ARG A 44 4.46 3.70 -18.32
CA ARG A 44 5.20 4.57 -17.39
C ARG A 44 4.98 6.05 -17.64
N GLY A 45 4.29 6.43 -18.72
CA GLY A 45 4.20 7.82 -19.15
C GLY A 45 5.52 8.36 -19.73
N CYS A 46 5.66 9.68 -19.73
CA CYS A 46 6.88 10.37 -20.19
C CYS A 46 7.88 10.48 -19.02
N GLY A 47 8.80 9.51 -18.92
CA GLY A 47 9.80 9.46 -17.84
C GLY A 47 11.17 8.97 -18.29
N ALA A 48 12.08 8.76 -17.33
CA ALA A 48 13.44 8.28 -17.59
C ALA A 48 13.44 6.93 -18.32
N ASP A 49 12.53 6.02 -17.98
CA ASP A 49 12.36 4.73 -18.66
C ASP A 49 12.03 4.91 -20.16
N LEU A 50 11.24 5.94 -20.54
CA LEU A 50 10.94 6.25 -21.93
C LEU A 50 12.17 6.78 -22.67
N LEU A 51 12.92 7.70 -22.06
CA LEU A 51 14.15 8.25 -22.62
C LEU A 51 15.25 7.18 -22.77
N ILE A 52 15.40 6.33 -21.75
CA ILE A 52 16.28 5.16 -21.77
C ILE A 52 15.82 4.22 -22.90
N ASN A 53 14.51 3.97 -23.03
CA ASN A 53 13.99 3.16 -24.12
C ASN A 53 14.27 3.77 -25.50
N ILE A 54 14.05 5.08 -25.69
CA ILE A 54 14.35 5.80 -26.95
C ILE A 54 15.83 5.69 -27.27
N LEU A 55 16.71 5.93 -26.30
CA LEU A 55 18.15 5.84 -26.46
C LEU A 55 18.58 4.41 -26.83
N LEU A 56 18.07 3.41 -26.11
CA LEU A 56 18.30 1.99 -26.39
C LEU A 56 17.81 1.62 -27.78
N THR A 57 16.62 2.07 -28.18
CA THR A 57 16.01 1.78 -29.49
C THR A 57 16.78 2.42 -30.64
N ILE A 58 17.36 3.61 -30.43
CA ILE A 58 18.23 4.30 -31.40
C ILE A 58 19.62 3.63 -31.50
N LEU A 59 20.19 3.16 -30.38
CA LEU A 59 21.49 2.49 -30.36
C LEU A 59 21.41 1.07 -30.97
N ALA A 60 20.35 0.33 -30.66
CA ALA A 60 19.98 -0.94 -31.26
C ALA A 60 18.51 -1.29 -30.94
N TYR A 61 17.72 -1.64 -31.95
CA TYR A 61 16.27 -1.87 -31.78
C TYR A 61 15.92 -2.98 -30.74
N ILE A 62 16.72 -4.06 -30.71
CA ILE A 62 16.49 -5.22 -29.84
C ILE A 62 16.55 -4.87 -28.34
N PRO A 63 17.61 -4.21 -27.81
CA PRO A 63 17.65 -3.85 -26.39
C PRO A 63 16.57 -2.84 -25.97
N GLY A 64 16.09 -1.99 -26.89
CA GLY A 64 14.90 -1.15 -26.64
C GLY A 64 13.63 -1.99 -26.41
N ILE A 65 13.41 -3.03 -27.23
CA ILE A 65 12.31 -4.00 -27.04
C ILE A 65 12.45 -4.71 -25.68
N VAL A 66 13.64 -5.20 -25.33
CA VAL A 66 13.85 -5.93 -24.06
C VAL A 66 13.56 -5.03 -22.86
N HIS A 67 14.00 -3.77 -22.89
CA HIS A 67 13.70 -2.82 -21.83
C HIS A 67 12.20 -2.46 -21.76
N ALA A 68 11.53 -2.30 -22.91
CA ALA A 68 10.10 -2.04 -22.95
C ALA A 68 9.29 -3.19 -22.35
N LEU A 69 9.63 -4.42 -22.74
CA LEU A 69 9.01 -5.63 -22.21
C LEU A 69 9.29 -5.79 -20.71
N TYR A 70 10.49 -5.50 -20.24
CA TYR A 70 10.81 -5.54 -18.80
C TYR A 70 9.92 -4.59 -17.98
N ILE A 71 9.75 -3.36 -18.45
CA ILE A 71 8.92 -2.34 -17.79
C ILE A 71 7.45 -2.77 -17.72
N ILE A 72 6.89 -3.21 -18.86
CA ILE A 72 5.47 -3.60 -18.96
C ILE A 72 5.20 -4.85 -18.11
N LEU A 73 6.08 -5.85 -18.18
CA LEU A 73 5.91 -7.09 -17.40
C LEU A 73 6.04 -6.85 -15.89
N ASN A 74 6.86 -5.89 -15.45
CA ASN A 74 7.04 -5.61 -14.02
C ASN A 74 5.87 -4.82 -13.40
N MET A 75 5.20 -3.94 -14.17
CA MET A 75 4.02 -3.21 -13.68
C MET A 75 2.75 -4.07 -13.72
N SER A 76 2.60 -4.89 -14.76
CA SER A 76 1.58 -5.96 -14.76
C SER A 76 1.75 -6.92 -13.57
N TYR A 77 2.96 -7.09 -13.05
CA TYR A 77 3.25 -7.95 -11.90
C TYR A 77 2.77 -7.37 -10.56
N LEU A 78 2.90 -6.06 -10.33
CA LEU A 78 2.45 -5.39 -9.09
C LEU A 78 0.92 -5.27 -8.99
N THR A 79 0.25 -5.21 -10.13
CA THR A 79 -1.22 -5.29 -10.23
C THR A 79 -1.72 -6.73 -10.34
N ALA A 80 -0.82 -7.72 -10.45
CA ALA A 80 -1.21 -9.11 -10.70
C ALA A 80 -1.96 -9.71 -9.51
N SER A 81 -3.15 -10.21 -9.78
CA SER A 81 -3.78 -11.22 -8.93
C SER A 81 -2.96 -12.51 -8.91
N LEU A 82 -3.33 -13.45 -8.05
CA LEU A 82 -2.77 -14.80 -8.03
C LEU A 82 -3.00 -15.45 -9.40
N GLY A 83 -1.98 -16.15 -9.90
CA GLY A 83 -2.09 -16.94 -11.12
C GLY A 83 -3.05 -18.13 -10.95
N PRO A 84 -3.41 -18.82 -12.05
CA PRO A 84 -4.38 -19.92 -12.01
C PRO A 84 -3.93 -21.09 -11.12
N ASP A 85 -2.63 -21.42 -11.10
CA ASP A 85 -2.11 -22.50 -10.26
C ASP A 85 -2.08 -22.10 -8.78
N GLU A 86 -1.69 -20.85 -8.49
CA GLU A 86 -1.74 -20.26 -7.15
C GLU A 86 -3.18 -20.24 -6.63
N LEU A 87 -4.14 -19.91 -7.49
CA LEU A 87 -5.56 -19.91 -7.16
C LEU A 87 -6.09 -21.33 -6.89
N ASN A 88 -5.74 -22.29 -7.74
CA ASN A 88 -6.13 -23.69 -7.55
C ASN A 88 -5.62 -24.23 -6.21
N ALA A 89 -4.44 -23.80 -5.76
CA ALA A 89 -3.93 -24.17 -4.44
C ALA A 89 -4.81 -23.65 -3.29
N LEU A 90 -5.46 -22.49 -3.47
CA LEU A 90 -6.31 -21.85 -2.46
C LEU A 90 -7.79 -22.22 -2.53
N MET A 91 -8.26 -22.81 -3.63
CA MET A 91 -9.69 -23.13 -3.82
C MET A 91 -10.12 -24.50 -3.31
N ASP A 92 -9.19 -25.37 -2.89
CA ASP A 92 -9.50 -26.72 -2.40
C ASP A 92 -10.11 -26.69 -0.98
N PRO A 93 -11.43 -26.96 -0.81
CA PRO A 93 -12.10 -26.85 0.49
C PRO A 93 -11.69 -27.95 1.48
N MET A 94 -11.09 -29.05 0.99
CA MET A 94 -10.71 -30.20 1.80
C MET A 94 -9.24 -30.17 2.20
N LYS A 95 -8.45 -29.24 1.67
CA LYS A 95 -7.03 -29.09 1.98
C LYS A 95 -6.85 -28.36 3.32
N PRO A 96 -5.96 -28.85 4.21
CA PRO A 96 -5.57 -28.11 5.42
C PRO A 96 -4.94 -26.75 5.09
N TYR A 97 -5.11 -25.76 5.97
CA TYR A 97 -4.57 -24.40 5.78
C TYR A 97 -3.06 -24.40 5.53
N ASP A 98 -2.27 -25.07 6.38
CA ASP A 98 -0.81 -25.09 6.26
C ASP A 98 -0.35 -25.66 4.91
N ASP A 99 -1.04 -26.68 4.41
CA ASP A 99 -0.71 -27.32 3.14
C ASP A 99 -1.08 -26.41 1.96
N ALA A 100 -2.23 -25.73 2.03
CA ALA A 100 -2.63 -24.73 1.02
C ALA A 100 -1.65 -23.55 0.97
N MET A 101 -1.21 -23.04 2.13
CA MET A 101 -0.22 -21.96 2.20
C MET A 101 1.15 -22.42 1.70
N ARG A 102 1.58 -23.64 2.06
CA ARG A 102 2.85 -24.19 1.57
C ARG A 102 2.84 -24.38 0.06
N ASP A 103 1.75 -24.87 -0.50
CA ASP A 103 1.58 -25.00 -1.95
C ASP A 103 1.60 -23.63 -2.62
N LEU A 104 0.89 -22.64 -2.08
CA LEU A 104 0.93 -21.27 -2.56
C LEU A 104 2.36 -20.72 -2.56
N ASP A 105 3.07 -20.82 -1.45
CA ASP A 105 4.45 -20.34 -1.30
C ASP A 105 5.40 -21.06 -2.26
N TYR A 106 5.21 -22.36 -2.45
CA TYR A 106 6.01 -23.17 -3.36
C TYR A 106 5.77 -22.74 -4.81
N ILE A 107 4.52 -22.58 -5.22
CA ILE A 107 4.15 -22.12 -6.57
C ILE A 107 4.66 -20.70 -6.79
N ALA A 108 4.51 -19.80 -5.80
CA ALA A 108 5.01 -18.44 -5.86
C ALA A 108 6.53 -18.42 -6.06
N LYS A 109 7.30 -19.19 -5.26
CA LYS A 109 8.77 -19.28 -5.36
C LYS A 109 9.25 -19.92 -6.67
N THR A 110 8.51 -20.87 -7.22
CA THR A 110 8.89 -21.56 -8.46
C THR A 110 8.54 -20.73 -9.70
N THR A 111 7.44 -19.99 -9.64
CA THR A 111 6.99 -19.13 -10.74
C THR A 111 7.72 -17.78 -10.73
N ARG A 112 8.13 -17.29 -9.54
CA ARG A 112 8.63 -15.93 -9.33
C ARG A 112 9.86 -15.94 -8.43
N ARG A 113 11.00 -15.46 -8.94
CA ARG A 113 12.23 -15.35 -8.15
C ARG A 113 12.13 -14.15 -7.22
N ALA A 114 12.15 -14.42 -5.91
CA ALA A 114 12.39 -13.46 -4.81
C ALA A 114 11.46 -12.22 -4.79
N ALA A 115 10.14 -12.44 -4.70
CA ALA A 115 9.19 -11.38 -4.36
C ALA A 115 9.33 -10.97 -2.88
N ASP A 116 9.21 -9.68 -2.58
CA ASP A 116 9.14 -9.18 -1.21
C ASP A 116 7.84 -9.66 -0.53
N ALA A 117 7.86 -9.89 0.79
CA ALA A 117 6.69 -10.34 1.56
C ALA A 117 5.53 -9.34 1.46
N PHE A 118 5.86 -8.05 1.32
CA PHE A 118 4.88 -7.00 1.07
C PHE A 118 4.26 -7.07 -0.34
N GLU A 119 5.06 -7.39 -1.35
CA GLU A 119 4.58 -7.53 -2.71
C GLU A 119 3.66 -8.75 -2.85
N GLU A 120 4.01 -9.85 -2.20
CA GLU A 120 3.18 -11.04 -2.14
C GLU A 120 1.83 -10.78 -1.46
N SER A 121 1.82 -10.03 -0.34
CA SER A 121 0.59 -9.69 0.36
C SER A 121 -0.31 -8.75 -0.47
N LEU A 122 0.26 -7.85 -1.28
CA LEU A 122 -0.52 -7.01 -2.18
C LEU A 122 -1.25 -7.82 -3.25
N ARG A 123 -0.59 -8.82 -3.84
CA ARG A 123 -1.20 -9.72 -4.84
C ARG A 123 -2.33 -10.56 -4.25
N VAL A 124 -2.12 -11.07 -3.03
CA VAL A 124 -3.16 -11.78 -2.26
C VAL A 124 -4.34 -10.85 -2.01
N LYS A 125 -4.09 -9.59 -1.64
CA LYS A 125 -5.14 -8.59 -1.40
C LYS A 125 -5.93 -8.26 -2.67
N ASN A 126 -5.26 -8.03 -3.80
CA ASN A 126 -5.92 -7.76 -5.09
C ASN A 126 -6.82 -8.93 -5.52
N SER A 127 -6.37 -10.16 -5.27
CA SER A 127 -7.14 -11.37 -5.56
C SER A 127 -8.35 -11.50 -4.64
N LEU A 128 -8.17 -11.25 -3.34
CA LEU A 128 -9.26 -11.23 -2.36
C LEU A 128 -10.37 -10.24 -2.75
N ASP A 129 -10.00 -9.04 -3.22
CA ASP A 129 -10.97 -8.03 -3.65
C ASP A 129 -11.76 -8.49 -4.89
N THR A 130 -11.07 -9.13 -5.83
CA THR A 130 -11.70 -9.74 -7.01
C THR A 130 -12.68 -10.84 -6.60
N TYR A 131 -12.27 -11.73 -5.69
CA TYR A 131 -13.11 -12.83 -5.21
C TYR A 131 -14.32 -12.35 -4.39
N GLU A 132 -14.18 -11.25 -3.63
CA GLU A 132 -15.32 -10.65 -2.94
C GLU A 132 -16.39 -10.17 -3.92
N VAL A 133 -15.99 -9.53 -5.02
CA VAL A 133 -16.92 -9.08 -6.06
C VAL A 133 -17.60 -10.27 -6.73
N LEU A 134 -16.83 -11.31 -7.08
CA LEU A 134 -17.38 -12.54 -7.67
C LEU A 134 -18.34 -13.26 -6.72
N ALA A 135 -18.07 -13.27 -5.41
CA ALA A 135 -18.93 -13.96 -4.44
C ALA A 135 -20.29 -13.28 -4.25
N LYS A 136 -20.40 -12.00 -4.62
CA LYS A 136 -21.68 -11.27 -4.63
C LYS A 136 -22.56 -11.68 -5.81
N SER A 137 -21.97 -12.04 -6.96
CA SER A 137 -22.72 -12.45 -8.15
C SER A 137 -22.91 -13.96 -8.24
N MET A 138 -21.89 -14.75 -7.89
CA MET A 138 -21.85 -16.21 -7.99
C MET A 138 -21.21 -16.81 -6.72
N PRO A 139 -21.97 -16.92 -5.62
CA PRO A 139 -21.45 -17.54 -4.40
C PRO A 139 -21.16 -19.03 -4.64
N SER A 140 -19.98 -19.48 -4.22
CA SER A 140 -19.58 -20.89 -4.32
C SER A 140 -18.68 -21.28 -3.14
N GLN A 141 -18.67 -22.58 -2.81
CA GLN A 141 -17.86 -23.08 -1.69
C GLN A 141 -16.37 -22.88 -1.95
N GLN A 142 -15.91 -23.08 -3.18
CA GLN A 142 -14.51 -22.89 -3.57
C GLN A 142 -14.08 -21.42 -3.45
N LEU A 143 -14.97 -20.48 -3.82
CA LEU A 143 -14.68 -19.06 -3.73
C LEU A 143 -14.63 -18.59 -2.28
N LEU A 144 -15.51 -19.10 -1.42
CA LEU A 144 -15.42 -18.89 0.03
C LEU A 144 -14.09 -19.42 0.57
N THR A 145 -13.68 -20.64 0.18
CA THR A 145 -12.38 -21.20 0.58
C THR A 145 -11.22 -20.30 0.16
N ALA A 146 -11.21 -19.80 -1.07
CA ALA A 146 -10.18 -18.88 -1.56
C ALA A 146 -10.15 -17.57 -0.77
N ILE A 147 -11.32 -16.98 -0.47
CA ILE A 147 -11.44 -15.76 0.34
C ILE A 147 -10.83 -15.98 1.73
N LEU A 148 -11.23 -17.04 2.43
CA LEU A 148 -10.76 -17.31 3.78
C LEU A 148 -9.25 -17.62 3.82
N ASN A 149 -8.75 -18.35 2.83
CA ASN A 149 -7.32 -18.61 2.66
C ASN A 149 -6.53 -17.31 2.40
N CYS A 150 -7.07 -16.39 1.59
CA CYS A 150 -6.44 -15.09 1.38
C CYS A 150 -6.40 -14.25 2.68
N GLU A 151 -7.50 -14.20 3.45
CA GLU A 151 -7.54 -13.49 4.74
C GLU A 151 -6.49 -14.06 5.71
N TYR A 152 -6.38 -15.40 5.76
CA TYR A 152 -5.38 -16.07 6.58
C TYR A 152 -3.96 -15.74 6.12
N LYS A 153 -3.68 -15.81 4.81
CA LYS A 153 -2.37 -15.47 4.25
C LYS A 153 -1.97 -14.03 4.58
N LEU A 154 -2.88 -13.06 4.43
CA LEU A 154 -2.64 -11.67 4.80
C LEU A 154 -2.31 -11.51 6.28
N TRP A 155 -2.97 -12.28 7.16
CA TRP A 155 -2.68 -12.26 8.59
C TRP A 155 -1.33 -12.95 8.91
N GLN A 156 -1.07 -14.11 8.31
CA GLN A 156 0.10 -14.96 8.53
C GLN A 156 1.40 -14.25 8.11
N THR A 157 1.40 -13.55 6.97
CA THR A 157 2.57 -12.80 6.50
C THR A 157 3.09 -11.81 7.54
N TYR A 158 2.22 -11.31 8.43
CA TYR A 158 2.56 -10.34 9.47
C TYR A 158 2.31 -10.89 10.88
N GLU A 159 2.31 -12.21 11.09
CA GLU A 159 2.00 -12.84 12.39
C GLU A 159 2.85 -12.24 13.53
N GLY A 160 4.15 -12.05 13.30
CA GLY A 160 5.08 -11.46 14.27
C GLY A 160 4.93 -9.95 14.52
N THR A 161 4.03 -9.27 13.79
CA THR A 161 3.75 -7.84 13.96
C THR A 161 2.57 -7.64 14.91
N PRO A 162 2.69 -6.77 15.95
CA PRO A 162 1.57 -6.42 16.83
C PRO A 162 0.34 -5.97 16.05
N MET A 163 -0.86 -6.37 16.49
CA MET A 163 -2.12 -6.10 15.78
C MET A 163 -2.29 -4.65 15.33
N ARG A 164 -1.97 -3.67 16.20
CA ARG A 164 -2.04 -2.23 15.91
C ARG A 164 -1.19 -1.78 14.72
N PHE A 165 -0.16 -2.54 14.34
CA PHE A 165 0.75 -2.21 13.24
C PHE A 165 0.58 -3.13 12.02
N LYS A 166 -0.41 -4.02 12.00
CA LYS A 166 -0.65 -4.88 10.84
C LYS A 166 -1.22 -4.03 9.69
N PRO A 167 -0.64 -4.08 8.46
CA PRO A 167 -1.06 -3.22 7.35
C PRO A 167 -2.53 -3.33 6.96
N TYR A 168 -3.14 -4.49 7.17
CA TYR A 168 -4.50 -4.81 6.77
C TYR A 168 -5.53 -4.70 7.91
N LEU A 169 -5.17 -4.12 9.06
CA LEU A 169 -6.11 -3.92 10.19
C LEU A 169 -7.34 -3.10 9.75
N THR A 170 -7.13 -2.04 8.97
CA THR A 170 -8.21 -1.21 8.42
C THR A 170 -9.16 -2.04 7.56
N HIS A 171 -8.63 -2.88 6.68
CA HIS A 171 -9.42 -3.77 5.81
C HIS A 171 -10.32 -4.71 6.63
N TRP A 172 -9.78 -5.34 7.67
CA TRP A 172 -10.56 -6.24 8.53
C TRP A 172 -11.65 -5.51 9.30
N VAL A 173 -11.34 -4.36 9.91
CA VAL A 173 -12.32 -3.55 10.65
C VAL A 173 -13.43 -3.05 9.73
N GLU A 174 -13.09 -2.50 8.56
CA GLU A 174 -14.08 -2.01 7.60
C GLU A 174 -14.95 -3.13 7.03
N THR A 175 -14.37 -4.30 6.76
CA THR A 175 -15.12 -5.48 6.28
C THR A 175 -16.16 -5.92 7.31
N LEU A 176 -15.79 -5.94 8.59
CA LEU A 176 -16.72 -6.27 9.68
C LEU A 176 -17.82 -5.21 9.82
N MET A 177 -17.48 -3.92 9.82
CA MET A 177 -18.47 -2.84 9.87
C MET A 177 -19.47 -2.90 8.71
N ARG A 178 -18.99 -3.15 7.49
CA ARG A 178 -19.84 -3.30 6.30
C ARG A 178 -20.78 -4.50 6.46
N THR A 179 -20.26 -5.62 6.95
CA THR A 179 -21.05 -6.83 7.16
C THR A 179 -22.13 -6.61 8.23
N GLU A 180 -21.80 -6.01 9.37
CA GLU A 180 -22.78 -5.66 10.41
C GLU A 180 -23.90 -4.77 9.88
N LYS A 181 -23.54 -3.76 9.06
CA LYS A 181 -24.52 -2.86 8.42
C LYS A 181 -25.46 -3.61 7.47
N GLU A 182 -24.95 -4.53 6.65
CA GLU A 182 -25.78 -5.36 5.76
C GLU A 182 -26.73 -6.27 6.57
N PHE A 183 -26.25 -6.88 7.65
CA PHE A 183 -27.09 -7.71 8.52
C PHE A 183 -28.17 -6.91 9.25
N ALA A 184 -27.87 -5.67 9.67
CA ALA A 184 -28.86 -4.77 10.26
C ALA A 184 -29.98 -4.41 9.26
N LYS A 185 -29.64 -4.14 7.99
CA LYS A 185 -30.66 -3.90 6.93
C LYS A 185 -31.58 -5.11 6.72
N CYS A 186 -31.03 -6.33 6.73
CA CYS A 186 -31.81 -7.54 6.53
C CYS A 186 -32.76 -7.84 7.71
N GLN A 187 -32.42 -7.46 8.94
CA GLN A 187 -33.30 -7.63 10.11
C GLN A 187 -34.56 -6.75 10.02
N HIS A 188 -34.48 -5.58 9.39
CA HIS A 188 -35.62 -4.68 9.20
C HIS A 188 -36.54 -5.07 8.03
N THR A 189 -36.14 -6.04 7.20
CA THR A 189 -36.82 -6.33 5.91
C THR A 189 -37.50 -7.70 5.87
N THR A 190 -37.64 -8.44 6.99
CA THR A 190 -38.23 -9.79 6.93
C THR A 190 -39.40 -10.00 7.89
N ALA A 191 -40.61 -9.66 7.43
CA ALA A 191 -41.76 -10.55 7.54
C ALA A 191 -42.03 -11.09 6.13
N THR A 192 -42.34 -12.38 6.02
CA THR A 192 -42.62 -13.15 4.79
C THR A 192 -41.43 -13.49 3.88
N ALA A 193 -40.75 -14.60 4.21
CA ALA A 193 -40.25 -15.53 3.21
C ALA A 193 -40.30 -16.94 3.80
N THR A 194 -41.22 -17.76 3.29
CA THR A 194 -41.39 -19.17 3.62
C THR A 194 -40.23 -19.99 3.08
N ALA A 195 -39.77 -20.94 3.89
CA ALA A 195 -38.77 -21.92 3.54
C ALA A 195 -39.28 -22.88 2.45
N SER A 196 -38.52 -23.00 1.36
CA SER A 196 -38.49 -24.14 0.44
C SER A 196 -37.02 -24.37 0.10
N ASP A 197 -36.37 -25.37 0.67
CA ASP A 197 -36.27 -26.77 0.22
C ASP A 197 -35.19 -26.94 -0.87
N THR A 198 -34.12 -27.64 -0.47
CA THR A 198 -33.02 -28.25 -1.25
C THR A 198 -32.45 -27.47 -2.43
N ASP A 199 -31.42 -26.66 -2.19
CA ASP A 199 -30.34 -26.49 -3.16
C ASP A 199 -29.01 -26.45 -2.39
N ASP A 200 -28.02 -27.23 -2.82
CA ASP A 200 -26.69 -27.39 -2.22
C ASP A 200 -25.81 -26.12 -2.43
N THR A 201 -26.45 -25.00 -2.74
CA THR A 201 -25.86 -23.74 -3.18
C THR A 201 -25.70 -22.80 -2.00
N ILE A 202 -24.44 -22.54 -1.63
CA ILE A 202 -24.08 -21.52 -0.66
C ILE A 202 -24.60 -20.14 -1.07
N THR A 203 -25.17 -19.39 -0.13
CA THR A 203 -25.71 -18.05 -0.39
C THR A 203 -24.68 -16.95 -0.10
N THR A 204 -24.83 -15.78 -0.73
CA THR A 204 -23.97 -14.61 -0.46
C THR A 204 -23.98 -14.21 1.02
N ARG A 205 -25.13 -14.39 1.71
CA ARG A 205 -25.24 -14.10 3.14
C ARG A 205 -24.39 -15.04 3.98
N GLU A 206 -24.36 -16.32 3.63
CA GLU A 206 -23.55 -17.33 4.32
C GLU A 206 -22.06 -17.06 4.11
N VAL A 207 -21.65 -16.69 2.89
CA VAL A 207 -20.27 -16.27 2.60
C VAL A 207 -19.85 -15.08 3.47
N LEU A 208 -20.69 -14.04 3.56
CA LEU A 208 -20.43 -12.86 4.38
C LEU A 208 -20.36 -13.20 5.88
N ALA A 209 -21.29 -14.01 6.39
CA ALA A 209 -21.32 -14.44 7.78
C ALA A 209 -20.06 -15.23 8.15
N THR A 210 -19.69 -16.21 7.32
CA THR A 210 -18.52 -17.06 7.56
C THR A 210 -17.23 -16.25 7.48
N ARG A 211 -17.08 -15.38 6.47
CA ARG A 211 -15.92 -14.48 6.38
C ARG A 211 -15.80 -13.58 7.61
N ALA A 212 -16.88 -12.96 8.05
CA ALA A 212 -16.87 -12.08 9.22
C ALA A 212 -16.49 -12.84 10.50
N ALA A 213 -17.11 -14.00 10.76
CA ALA A 213 -16.77 -14.84 11.91
C ALA A 213 -15.29 -15.27 11.88
N TYR A 214 -14.74 -15.52 10.68
CA TYR A 214 -13.35 -15.87 10.51
C TYR A 214 -12.40 -14.69 10.75
N ILE A 215 -12.69 -13.51 10.20
CA ILE A 215 -11.91 -12.28 10.46
C ILE A 215 -11.91 -11.94 11.96
N MET A 216 -13.04 -12.09 12.65
CA MET A 216 -13.10 -11.91 14.11
C MET A 216 -12.13 -12.85 14.84
N ALA A 217 -12.02 -14.11 14.39
CA ALA A 217 -11.09 -15.08 14.96
C ALA A 217 -9.61 -14.68 14.70
N LEU A 218 -9.31 -14.15 13.50
CA LEU A 218 -7.98 -13.61 13.17
C LEU A 218 -7.61 -12.40 14.05
N LEU A 219 -8.55 -11.49 14.29
CA LEU A 219 -8.35 -10.32 15.15
C LEU A 219 -8.14 -10.69 16.62
N LEU A 220 -8.68 -11.82 17.07
CA LEU A 220 -8.43 -12.38 18.42
C LEU A 220 -7.15 -13.21 18.50
N GLU A 221 -6.34 -13.24 17.44
CA GLU A 221 -5.13 -14.07 17.33
C GLU A 221 -5.41 -15.56 17.61
N ASN A 222 -6.62 -16.00 17.24
CA ASN A 222 -7.08 -17.37 17.41
C ASN A 222 -7.65 -17.91 16.08
N PRO A 223 -6.80 -18.02 15.02
CA PRO A 223 -7.21 -18.62 13.76
C PRO A 223 -7.66 -20.07 13.96
N LEU A 224 -8.36 -20.63 12.96
CA LEU A 224 -8.63 -22.07 12.92
C LEU A 224 -7.32 -22.87 13.04
N PRO A 225 -7.34 -24.04 13.69
CA PRO A 225 -6.15 -24.87 13.81
C PRO A 225 -5.53 -25.16 12.44
N SER A 226 -4.22 -24.97 12.33
CA SER A 226 -3.43 -25.16 11.11
C SER A 226 -3.68 -26.46 10.32
N ARG A 227 -4.10 -27.53 11.00
CA ARG A 227 -4.36 -28.85 10.41
C ARG A 227 -5.81 -29.06 9.96
N GLU A 228 -6.71 -28.15 10.28
CA GLU A 228 -8.10 -28.24 9.87
C GLU A 228 -8.29 -27.59 8.50
N PRO A 229 -9.08 -28.21 7.60
CA PRO A 229 -9.52 -27.57 6.38
C PRO A 229 -10.38 -26.31 6.61
N VAL A 230 -10.30 -25.38 5.67
CA VAL A 230 -11.06 -24.12 5.70
C VAL A 230 -12.58 -24.33 5.77
N ARG A 231 -13.06 -25.42 5.18
CA ARG A 231 -14.47 -25.81 5.22
C ARG A 231 -15.03 -25.90 6.65
N PHE A 232 -14.21 -26.22 7.65
CA PHE A 232 -14.66 -26.25 9.04
C PHE A 232 -15.11 -24.87 9.54
N ALA A 233 -14.57 -23.77 8.99
CA ALA A 233 -15.08 -22.43 9.27
C ALA A 233 -16.55 -22.28 8.87
N TYR A 234 -16.88 -22.76 7.67
CA TYR A 234 -18.24 -22.75 7.14
C TYR A 234 -19.18 -23.63 7.97
N GLU A 235 -18.76 -24.85 8.29
CA GLU A 235 -19.56 -25.78 9.10
C GLU A 235 -19.83 -25.22 10.50
N LYS A 236 -18.83 -24.58 11.11
CA LYS A 236 -18.98 -23.87 12.39
C LYS A 236 -19.97 -22.70 12.28
N SER A 237 -19.92 -21.92 11.20
CA SER A 237 -20.92 -20.87 10.94
C SER A 237 -22.32 -21.43 10.74
N ALA A 238 -22.46 -22.56 10.03
CA ALA A 238 -23.72 -23.23 9.80
C ALA A 238 -24.35 -23.72 11.12
N GLN A 239 -23.55 -24.29 12.03
CA GLN A 239 -24.00 -24.68 13.37
C GLN A 239 -24.52 -23.49 14.20
N MET A 240 -23.96 -22.30 13.98
CA MET A 240 -24.41 -21.04 14.60
C MET A 240 -25.54 -20.35 13.82
N GLY A 241 -26.11 -21.02 12.81
CA GLY A 241 -27.20 -20.49 11.98
C GLY A 241 -26.81 -19.24 11.18
N PHE A 242 -25.52 -19.10 10.82
CA PHE A 242 -24.96 -17.94 10.13
C PHE A 242 -25.27 -16.60 10.82
N SER A 243 -25.38 -16.63 12.15
CA SER A 243 -25.45 -15.44 12.98
C SER A 243 -24.06 -14.86 13.20
N LEU A 244 -23.95 -13.52 13.21
CA LEU A 244 -22.71 -12.85 13.56
C LEU A 244 -22.43 -13.04 15.07
N PRO A 245 -21.25 -13.56 15.45
CA PRO A 245 -20.84 -13.58 16.85
C PRO A 245 -20.84 -12.16 17.43
N ARG A 246 -21.12 -12.03 18.73
CA ARG A 246 -20.91 -10.76 19.42
C ARG A 246 -19.41 -10.47 19.45
N PHE A 247 -19.02 -9.38 18.79
CA PHE A 247 -17.63 -8.96 18.69
C PHE A 247 -17.52 -7.47 18.99
N HIS A 248 -16.56 -7.10 19.84
CA HIS A 248 -16.35 -5.70 20.21
C HIS A 248 -15.28 -5.12 19.29
N LEU A 249 -15.69 -4.38 18.25
CA LEU A 249 -14.74 -3.73 17.33
C LEU A 249 -14.01 -2.53 17.96
N LEU A 250 -14.56 -1.95 19.03
CA LEU A 250 -14.07 -0.68 19.60
C LEU A 250 -12.57 -0.66 19.90
N PRO A 251 -11.94 -1.68 20.50
CA PRO A 251 -10.50 -1.68 20.76
C PRO A 251 -9.66 -1.58 19.47
N TYR A 252 -10.08 -2.23 18.39
CA TYR A 252 -9.38 -2.19 17.10
C TYR A 252 -9.57 -0.84 16.40
N MET A 253 -10.77 -0.27 16.51
CA MET A 253 -11.07 1.07 16.01
C MET A 253 -10.27 2.14 16.78
N GLN A 254 -10.09 1.94 18.10
CA GLN A 254 -9.22 2.79 18.91
C GLN A 254 -7.76 2.67 18.51
N MET A 255 -7.26 1.46 18.21
CA MET A 255 -5.90 1.29 17.64
C MET A 255 -5.75 2.08 16.34
N LEU A 256 -6.77 2.07 15.47
CA LEU A 256 -6.73 2.87 14.24
C LEU A 256 -6.71 4.38 14.54
N VAL A 257 -7.43 4.87 15.55
CA VAL A 257 -7.36 6.29 15.93
C VAL A 257 -6.03 6.64 16.60
N GLU A 258 -5.52 5.79 17.51
CA GLU A 258 -4.26 5.97 18.21
C GLU A 258 -3.05 6.01 17.27
N GLU A 259 -3.07 5.19 16.23
CA GLU A 259 -2.00 5.15 15.22
C GLU A 259 -2.16 6.22 14.14
N ASP A 260 -3.04 7.21 14.35
CA ASP A 260 -3.40 8.23 13.37
C ASP A 260 -3.92 7.63 12.04
N VAL A 261 -4.50 6.41 12.06
CA VAL A 261 -5.15 5.73 10.91
C VAL A 261 -6.59 6.20 10.69
N TRP A 262 -7.28 6.61 11.73
CA TRP A 262 -8.60 7.25 11.64
C TRP A 262 -8.60 8.57 12.41
N ASP A 263 -9.31 9.58 11.88
CA ASP A 263 -9.41 10.90 12.52
C ASP A 263 -10.16 10.89 13.85
N ARG A 264 -11.20 10.06 13.91
CA ARG A 264 -12.12 9.93 15.04
C ARG A 264 -12.94 8.67 14.86
N LEU A 265 -13.48 8.15 15.96
CA LEU A 265 -14.44 7.06 15.92
C LEU A 265 -15.72 7.50 15.15
N PRO A 266 -16.38 6.58 14.42
CA PRO A 266 -17.66 6.83 13.77
C PRO A 266 -18.72 7.38 14.73
N GLU A 267 -19.49 8.37 14.26
CA GLU A 267 -20.51 9.06 15.05
C GLU A 267 -21.62 8.08 15.50
N GLY A 268 -21.86 7.99 16.82
CA GLY A 268 -22.84 7.09 17.42
C GLY A 268 -22.27 6.04 18.38
N MET A 269 -20.95 5.87 18.45
CA MET A 269 -20.29 4.88 19.35
C MET A 269 -19.72 5.48 20.65
N VAL A 270 -19.78 6.81 20.81
CA VAL A 270 -19.30 7.50 22.02
C VAL A 270 -20.43 7.54 23.05
N GLN A 271 -20.37 6.67 24.07
CA GLN A 271 -21.09 6.92 25.31
C GLN A 271 -20.51 8.17 25.97
N ALA A 272 -21.38 9.08 26.40
CA ALA A 272 -21.02 10.34 27.04
C ALA A 272 -20.03 10.09 28.20
N PRO A 273 -18.93 10.86 28.31
CA PRO A 273 -17.94 10.63 29.34
C PRO A 273 -18.51 11.04 30.71
N GLU A 274 -18.38 10.14 31.70
CA GLU A 274 -18.43 10.53 33.10
C GLU A 274 -17.36 11.59 33.35
N LYS A 275 -17.80 12.71 33.92
CA LYS A 275 -16.96 13.86 34.29
C LYS A 275 -15.94 13.44 35.34
N GLY A 276 -14.67 13.48 34.98
CA GLY A 276 -13.54 13.31 35.90
C GLY A 276 -12.32 14.08 35.44
N MET A 277 -12.26 15.36 35.83
CA MET A 277 -11.09 16.25 35.91
C MET A 277 -9.70 15.60 35.67
N VAL A 278 -9.05 15.89 34.54
CA VAL A 278 -7.59 16.14 34.43
C VAL A 278 -7.35 17.13 33.28
N GLN A 279 -6.42 18.04 33.50
CA GLN A 279 -6.16 19.31 32.82
C GLN A 279 -5.73 19.18 31.35
N ALA A 280 -6.20 20.12 30.53
CA ALA A 280 -5.75 20.35 29.17
C ALA A 280 -4.39 21.07 29.13
N PRO A 281 -3.46 20.67 28.26
CA PRO A 281 -2.53 21.57 27.62
C PRO A 281 -3.06 21.97 26.25
N GLU A 282 -3.49 23.23 26.19
CA GLU A 282 -3.43 24.17 25.07
C GLU A 282 -3.45 23.61 23.63
N THR A 283 -4.61 23.82 23.00
CA THR A 283 -4.78 23.87 21.55
C THR A 283 -3.78 24.85 20.91
N GLY A 284 -2.73 24.31 20.31
CA GLY A 284 -1.90 25.02 19.35
C GLY A 284 -2.67 25.18 18.04
N ALA A 285 -3.25 26.36 17.84
CA ALA A 285 -3.96 26.74 16.64
C ALA A 285 -3.15 26.42 15.37
N LEU A 286 -3.79 25.69 14.44
CA LEU A 286 -3.37 25.55 13.05
C LEU A 286 -3.25 26.97 12.46
N ARG A 287 -2.03 27.53 12.45
CA ARG A 287 -1.74 28.77 11.74
C ARG A 287 -1.94 28.50 10.26
N LYS A 288 -2.96 29.14 9.68
CA LYS A 288 -3.06 29.34 8.24
C LYS A 288 -1.72 29.89 7.75
N PHE A 289 -0.99 29.09 6.98
CA PHE A 289 0.18 29.56 6.22
C PHE A 289 -0.32 30.57 5.20
N LYS A 290 -0.26 31.86 5.57
CA LYS A 290 -0.29 32.96 4.62
C LYS A 290 1.13 33.05 4.07
N ALA A 291 1.27 32.88 2.76
CA ALA A 291 2.53 33.10 2.06
C ALA A 291 3.10 34.46 2.46
N GLN A 292 4.29 34.45 3.06
CA GLN A 292 5.08 35.63 3.32
C GLN A 292 6.26 35.59 2.35
N GLU A 293 6.10 36.30 1.23
CA GLU A 293 7.17 36.64 0.31
C GLU A 293 8.19 37.56 1.03
N ASP A 294 9.46 37.39 0.63
CA ASP A 294 10.66 38.18 1.00
C ASP A 294 11.25 38.00 2.40
N SER A 295 12.10 36.98 2.56
CA SER A 295 13.19 36.94 3.55
C SER A 295 14.53 36.76 2.83
N PRO A 296 15.62 37.43 3.28
CA PRO A 296 16.92 37.37 2.62
C PRO A 296 17.51 35.94 2.64
N PRO A 297 18.26 35.51 1.60
CA PRO A 297 18.73 34.14 1.50
C PRO A 297 19.75 33.80 2.59
N ARG A 298 19.69 32.60 3.15
CA ARG A 298 20.57 32.17 4.24
C ARG A 298 22.03 32.03 3.75
N PRO A 299 23.04 32.09 4.64
CA PRO A 299 24.45 32.07 4.23
C PRO A 299 24.87 30.82 3.43
N TRP A 300 24.31 29.65 3.73
CA TRP A 300 24.63 28.41 3.01
C TRP A 300 23.92 28.31 1.65
N GLU A 301 22.75 28.93 1.48
CA GLU A 301 22.00 28.96 0.21
C GLU A 301 22.84 29.67 -0.86
N HIS A 302 23.51 30.77 -0.51
CA HIS A 302 24.43 31.49 -1.40
C HIS A 302 25.62 30.62 -1.82
N VAL A 303 26.18 29.82 -0.91
CA VAL A 303 27.27 28.90 -1.23
C VAL A 303 26.79 27.84 -2.21
N MET A 304 25.56 27.34 -2.04
CA MET A 304 25.00 26.32 -2.93
C MET A 304 24.66 26.87 -4.32
N LEU A 305 24.17 28.12 -4.41
CA LEU A 305 23.99 28.83 -5.68
C LEU A 305 25.33 29.10 -6.40
N LEU A 306 26.39 29.41 -5.65
CA LEU A 306 27.74 29.55 -6.21
C LEU A 306 28.27 28.21 -6.75
N LYS A 307 27.99 27.10 -6.05
CA LYS A 307 28.34 25.76 -6.53
C LYS A 307 27.57 25.38 -7.79
N LEU A 308 26.27 25.67 -7.87
CA LEU A 308 25.46 25.49 -9.08
C LEU A 308 26.08 26.19 -10.30
N LYS A 309 26.67 27.38 -10.09
CA LYS A 309 27.35 28.13 -11.15
C LYS A 309 28.73 27.58 -11.52
N GLN A 310 29.46 27.00 -10.57
CA GLN A 310 30.84 26.53 -10.77
C GLN A 310 30.90 25.07 -11.26
N ASP A 311 30.12 24.19 -10.63
CA ASP A 311 30.03 22.76 -10.93
C ASP A 311 28.59 22.26 -10.74
N PRO A 312 27.75 22.34 -11.79
CA PRO A 312 26.33 22.00 -11.71
C PRO A 312 26.08 20.55 -11.27
N ASN A 313 26.93 19.60 -11.69
CA ASN A 313 26.72 18.17 -11.40
C ASN A 313 26.97 17.85 -9.93
N LEU A 314 28.07 18.39 -9.37
CA LEU A 314 28.39 18.22 -7.96
C LEU A 314 27.34 18.91 -7.07
N ALA A 315 26.88 20.10 -7.49
CA ALA A 315 25.85 20.84 -6.77
C ALA A 315 24.51 20.08 -6.75
N VAL A 316 24.10 19.48 -7.88
CA VAL A 316 22.88 18.64 -7.95
C VAL A 316 22.95 17.47 -6.98
N GLN A 317 24.11 16.81 -6.87
CA GLN A 317 24.30 15.72 -5.91
C GLN A 317 24.19 16.22 -4.46
N GLU A 318 24.74 17.38 -4.11
CA GLU A 318 24.58 17.95 -2.77
C GLU A 318 23.13 18.37 -2.49
N ILE A 319 22.45 18.95 -3.48
CA ILE A 319 21.05 19.38 -3.40
C ILE A 319 20.12 18.19 -3.18
N SER A 320 20.34 17.07 -3.87
CA SER A 320 19.53 15.86 -3.71
C SER A 320 19.71 15.17 -2.35
N HIS A 321 20.75 15.52 -1.59
CA HIS A 321 21.06 14.96 -0.27
C HIS A 321 20.88 15.98 0.87
N LEU A 322 20.20 17.10 0.59
CA LEU A 322 19.87 18.06 1.64
C LEU A 322 19.04 17.41 2.76
N PRO A 323 19.17 17.89 4.00
CA PRO A 323 18.39 17.36 5.11
C PRO A 323 16.88 17.59 4.87
N LEU A 324 16.07 16.71 5.47
CA LEU A 324 14.62 16.85 5.44
C LEU A 324 14.15 17.85 6.52
N ASP A 325 14.35 19.13 6.23
CA ASP A 325 13.94 20.24 7.09
C ASP A 325 13.27 21.37 6.31
N ILE A 326 12.59 22.28 7.02
CA ILE A 326 11.84 23.38 6.40
C ILE A 326 12.74 24.30 5.56
N SER A 327 14.01 24.49 5.95
CA SER A 327 14.93 25.38 5.23
C SER A 327 15.30 24.82 3.86
N SER A 328 15.58 23.52 3.82
CA SER A 328 15.98 22.80 2.62
C SER A 328 14.81 22.69 1.64
N LEU A 329 13.61 22.40 2.17
CA LEU A 329 12.38 22.34 1.36
C LEU A 329 12.00 23.70 0.76
N ASP A 330 12.16 24.80 1.52
CA ASP A 330 11.94 26.16 1.01
C ASP A 330 12.93 26.52 -0.10
N PHE A 331 14.21 26.17 0.09
CA PHE A 331 15.25 26.37 -0.92
C PHE A 331 14.98 25.57 -2.20
N LEU A 332 14.63 24.29 -2.09
CA LEU A 332 14.24 23.46 -3.24
C LEU A 332 13.02 24.01 -3.98
N THR A 333 12.03 24.50 -3.23
CA THR A 333 10.84 25.13 -3.81
C THR A 333 11.20 26.40 -4.58
N LYS A 334 12.13 27.22 -4.05
CA LYS A 334 12.62 28.43 -4.75
C LYS A 334 13.39 28.07 -6.02
N LEU A 335 14.30 27.10 -5.96
CA LEU A 335 15.06 26.67 -7.14
C LEU A 335 14.16 26.18 -8.29
N LEU A 336 13.04 25.52 -7.95
CA LEU A 336 12.02 25.13 -8.92
C LEU A 336 11.20 26.32 -9.42
N ALA A 337 10.71 27.16 -8.50
CA ALA A 337 9.80 28.26 -8.84
C ALA A 337 10.46 29.38 -9.65
N ASP A 338 11.72 29.68 -9.32
CA ASP A 338 12.49 30.76 -9.95
C ASP A 338 13.14 30.30 -11.27
N GLY A 339 12.95 29.04 -11.68
CA GLY A 339 13.57 28.48 -12.89
C GLY A 339 15.11 28.40 -12.79
N THR A 340 15.67 28.48 -11.58
CA THR A 340 17.13 28.54 -11.38
C THR A 340 17.83 27.30 -11.93
N PHE A 341 17.20 26.13 -11.85
CA PHE A 341 17.74 24.92 -12.50
C PHE A 341 17.88 25.09 -14.02
N GLU A 342 16.87 25.68 -14.68
CA GLU A 342 16.85 25.90 -16.13
C GLU A 342 17.91 26.92 -16.56
N GLU A 343 18.15 27.97 -15.76
CA GLU A 343 19.21 28.96 -16.00
C GLU A 343 20.61 28.33 -16.08
N PHE A 344 20.83 27.22 -15.37
CA PHE A 344 22.08 26.46 -15.38
C PHE A 344 22.03 25.20 -16.25
N GLY A 345 20.97 25.01 -17.06
CA GLY A 345 20.81 23.86 -17.95
C GLY A 345 20.54 22.53 -17.24
N ILE A 346 20.01 22.58 -16.02
CA ILE A 346 19.62 21.42 -15.21
C ILE A 346 18.11 21.23 -15.29
N GLU A 347 17.65 20.00 -15.47
CA GLU A 347 16.23 19.66 -15.28
C GLU A 347 15.93 19.57 -13.78
N GLY A 348 15.12 20.49 -13.26
CA GLY A 348 14.73 20.52 -11.84
C GLY A 348 13.97 19.28 -11.35
N PRO A 349 12.93 18.80 -12.06
CA PRO A 349 12.09 17.70 -11.56
C PRO A 349 12.84 16.40 -11.24
N PRO A 350 13.83 15.93 -12.04
CA PRO A 350 14.70 14.81 -11.67
C PRO A 350 15.49 15.00 -10.38
N VAL A 351 15.97 16.21 -10.10
CA VAL A 351 16.71 16.52 -8.87
C VAL A 351 15.80 16.40 -7.65
N ILE A 352 14.56 16.87 -7.79
CA ILE A 352 13.54 16.77 -6.74
C ILE A 352 13.09 15.34 -6.51
N LEU A 353 12.95 14.53 -7.57
CA LEU A 353 12.70 13.10 -7.46
C LEU A 353 13.82 12.40 -6.66
N GLN A 354 15.09 12.68 -6.98
CA GLN A 354 16.23 12.14 -6.24
C GLN A 354 16.23 12.59 -4.77
N TYR A 355 15.87 13.84 -4.51
CA TYR A 355 15.69 14.34 -3.15
C TYR A 355 14.58 13.58 -2.40
N ILE A 356 13.41 13.39 -3.01
CA ILE A 356 12.29 12.66 -2.41
C ILE A 356 12.71 11.22 -2.10
N GLN A 357 13.38 10.54 -3.03
CA GLN A 357 13.89 9.18 -2.82
C GLN A 357 14.93 9.12 -1.70
N HIS A 358 15.82 10.11 -1.60
CA HIS A 358 16.77 10.20 -0.49
C HIS A 358 16.05 10.45 0.85
N ALA A 359 15.09 11.37 0.87
CA ALA A 359 14.26 11.65 2.04
C ALA A 359 13.49 10.42 2.51
N LEU A 360 12.95 9.60 1.60
CA LEU A 360 12.28 8.35 1.95
C LEU A 360 13.22 7.34 2.60
N ARG A 361 14.47 7.22 2.12
CA ARG A 361 15.48 6.38 2.79
C ARG A 361 15.80 6.89 4.19
N LEU A 362 15.91 8.20 4.38
CA LEU A 362 16.11 8.79 5.71
C LEU A 362 14.92 8.49 6.65
N VAL A 363 13.70 8.64 6.15
CA VAL A 363 12.47 8.31 6.88
C VAL A 363 12.43 6.82 7.26
N GLU A 364 12.84 5.93 6.36
CA GLU A 364 12.94 4.50 6.62
C GLU A 364 13.95 4.20 7.74
N MET A 365 15.13 4.83 7.70
CA MET A 365 16.16 4.68 8.73
C MET A 365 15.72 5.19 10.11
N MET A 366 14.76 6.12 10.19
CA MET A 366 14.17 6.55 11.47
C MET A 366 13.28 5.49 12.12
N GLY A 367 12.83 4.47 11.37
CA GLY A 367 11.89 3.45 11.85
C GLY A 367 12.48 2.48 12.88
N ALA A 368 13.78 2.21 12.83
CA ALA A 368 14.48 1.38 13.81
C ALA A 368 15.94 1.84 13.97
N PRO A 369 16.47 1.93 15.20
CA PRO A 369 17.87 2.26 15.39
C PRO A 369 18.78 1.12 14.86
N PRO A 370 19.98 1.45 14.34
CA PRO A 370 20.95 0.42 13.94
C PRO A 370 21.34 -0.46 15.15
N PRO A 371 21.71 -1.73 14.92
CA PRO A 371 22.11 -2.64 15.98
C PRO A 371 23.22 -2.03 16.84
N THR A 372 23.19 -2.30 18.15
CA THR A 372 23.98 -1.66 19.23
C THR A 372 25.49 -1.59 18.96
N SER A 373 26.01 -2.42 18.06
CA SER A 373 27.38 -2.41 17.54
C SER A 373 27.79 -1.09 16.86
N GLU A 374 26.86 -0.36 16.23
CA GLU A 374 27.12 0.89 15.50
C GLU A 374 26.82 2.15 16.33
N GLN A 375 26.06 2.03 17.42
CA GLN A 375 25.73 3.15 18.31
C GLN A 375 26.95 3.70 19.08
N ASN A 376 27.97 2.86 19.31
CA ASN A 376 29.17 3.22 20.06
C ASN A 376 30.19 4.06 19.25
N LEU A 377 29.99 4.24 17.94
CA LEU A 377 30.81 5.15 17.12
C LEU A 377 30.30 6.60 17.17
N HIS A 378 29.01 6.81 17.47
CA HIS A 378 28.40 8.14 17.51
C HIS A 378 28.26 8.75 18.90
N ALA A 379 28.36 7.95 19.97
CA ALA A 379 28.17 8.42 21.36
C ALA A 379 29.46 8.91 22.07
N ASN A 380 30.65 8.58 21.55
CA ASN A 380 31.93 8.99 22.16
C ASN A 380 32.60 10.13 21.36
N GLY A 381 31.89 11.25 21.22
CA GLY A 381 32.46 12.54 20.84
C GLY A 381 32.62 13.41 22.09
N THR A 382 33.86 13.58 22.53
CA THR A 382 34.29 14.30 23.73
C THR A 382 33.76 15.74 23.84
N ALA A 383 33.46 16.13 25.08
CA ALA A 383 33.33 17.52 25.51
C ALA A 383 34.59 18.32 25.13
N ASN A 384 34.52 19.07 24.02
CA ASN A 384 35.21 20.33 23.75
C ASN A 384 35.04 20.72 22.26
N GLY A 385 34.36 21.84 22.04
CA GLY A 385 34.53 22.78 20.91
C GLY A 385 34.77 22.28 19.47
N ILE A 386 33.87 22.74 18.60
CA ILE A 386 34.06 23.07 17.17
C ILE A 386 33.79 21.92 16.17
N GLU A 387 32.68 22.10 15.44
CA GLU A 387 32.36 21.70 14.06
C GLU A 387 32.60 20.24 13.64
N ASN A 388 31.50 19.48 13.59
CA ASN A 388 31.08 18.70 12.42
C ASN A 388 29.63 18.24 12.65
N GLY A 389 28.69 18.98 12.06
CA GLY A 389 27.25 18.78 12.22
C GLY A 389 26.73 17.56 11.47
N ALA A 390 27.00 16.35 11.98
CA ALA A 390 26.16 15.21 11.63
C ALA A 390 24.82 15.39 12.37
N PRO A 391 23.68 15.50 11.67
CA PRO A 391 22.39 15.64 12.32
C PRO A 391 22.16 14.41 13.21
N ILE A 392 21.81 14.65 14.47
CA ILE A 392 21.38 13.59 15.38
C ILE A 392 20.11 13.00 14.75
N VAL A 393 20.22 11.83 14.13
CA VAL A 393 19.07 11.11 13.57
C VAL A 393 18.26 10.61 14.76
N GLU A 394 17.14 11.26 15.03
CA GLU A 394 16.20 10.80 16.04
C GLU A 394 15.47 9.55 15.53
N TYR A 395 15.56 8.46 16.28
CA TYR A 395 14.92 7.19 15.94
C TYR A 395 13.56 7.06 16.63
N GLY A 396 12.61 6.42 15.95
CA GLY A 396 11.28 6.13 16.45
C GLY A 396 10.17 6.66 15.53
N LYS A 397 8.94 6.21 15.80
CA LYS A 397 7.76 6.56 15.01
C LYS A 397 7.45 8.07 14.98
N GLU A 398 7.75 8.79 16.04
CA GLU A 398 7.44 10.23 16.15
C GLU A 398 8.35 11.11 15.26
N PRO A 399 9.69 10.96 15.27
CA PRO A 399 10.57 11.53 14.25
C PRO A 399 10.19 11.12 12.83
N GLN A 400 9.91 9.83 12.61
CA GLN A 400 9.50 9.30 11.31
C GLN A 400 8.20 9.95 10.81
N SER A 401 7.20 10.11 11.68
CA SER A 401 5.93 10.75 11.33
C SER A 401 6.11 12.22 10.96
N ARG A 402 6.88 12.98 11.75
CA ARG A 402 7.21 14.38 11.43
C ARG A 402 7.92 14.51 10.08
N ALA A 403 8.85 13.61 9.80
CA ALA A 403 9.59 13.56 8.54
C ALA A 403 8.66 13.28 7.35
N VAL A 404 7.78 12.29 7.45
CA VAL A 404 6.77 12.00 6.40
C VAL A 404 5.84 13.19 6.20
N ARG A 405 5.37 13.84 7.26
CA ARG A 405 4.51 15.04 7.16
C ARG A 405 5.20 16.18 6.41
N LEU A 406 6.48 16.45 6.69
CA LEU A 406 7.27 17.46 5.98
C LEU A 406 7.42 17.11 4.49
N LEU A 407 7.73 15.84 4.20
CA LEU A 407 7.87 15.36 2.84
C LEU A 407 6.56 15.48 2.05
N LEU A 408 5.43 15.07 2.64
CA LEU A 408 4.11 15.22 2.04
C LEU A 408 3.72 16.67 1.81
N LEU A 409 4.02 17.56 2.75
CA LEU A 409 3.73 18.98 2.61
C LEU A 409 4.52 19.59 1.45
N PHE A 410 5.79 19.21 1.31
CA PHE A 410 6.61 19.61 0.17
C PHE A 410 6.08 19.06 -1.15
N ILE A 411 5.77 17.77 -1.22
CA ILE A 411 5.23 17.13 -2.43
C ILE A 411 3.91 17.78 -2.83
N LYS A 412 2.97 17.91 -1.88
CA LYS A 412 1.67 18.55 -2.12
C LYS A 412 1.81 19.98 -2.60
N ASN A 413 2.69 20.77 -1.99
CA ASN A 413 2.95 22.15 -2.39
C ASN A 413 3.55 22.24 -3.80
N SER A 414 4.50 21.35 -4.11
CA SER A 414 5.17 21.31 -5.42
C SER A 414 4.19 20.94 -6.54
N ILE A 415 3.33 19.94 -6.32
CA ILE A 415 2.27 19.57 -7.27
C ILE A 415 1.23 20.69 -7.41
N SER A 416 0.75 21.25 -6.28
CA SER A 416 -0.29 22.29 -6.30
C SER A 416 0.14 23.56 -7.03
N LYS A 417 1.44 23.85 -7.06
CA LYS A 417 2.04 24.97 -7.79
C LYS A 417 2.43 24.64 -9.23
N GLY A 418 2.23 23.40 -9.69
CA GLY A 418 2.65 22.94 -11.01
C GLY A 418 4.16 22.84 -11.19
N LEU A 419 4.94 22.82 -10.09
CA LEU A 419 6.40 22.71 -10.10
C LEU A 419 6.86 21.25 -10.26
N LEU A 420 5.99 20.31 -9.94
CA LEU A 420 6.27 18.88 -9.99
C LEU A 420 5.05 18.14 -10.52
N GLU A 421 5.24 17.38 -11.59
CA GLU A 421 4.16 16.59 -12.18
C GLU A 421 3.89 15.33 -11.34
N THR A 422 2.63 15.04 -11.03
CA THR A 422 2.25 13.86 -10.24
C THR A 422 2.67 12.55 -10.87
N THR A 423 2.68 12.48 -12.21
CA THR A 423 3.12 11.30 -12.98
C THR A 423 4.59 10.95 -12.73
N LEU A 424 5.45 11.95 -12.49
CA LEU A 424 6.89 11.77 -12.26
C LEU A 424 7.19 11.09 -10.91
N ILE A 425 6.36 11.37 -9.90
CA ILE A 425 6.56 10.91 -8.51
C ILE A 425 5.45 9.96 -8.05
N ILE A 426 4.68 9.37 -8.98
CA ILE A 426 3.53 8.54 -8.65
C ILE A 426 3.93 7.30 -7.85
N PHE A 427 5.11 6.73 -8.12
CA PHE A 427 5.63 5.57 -7.39
C PHE A 427 6.01 5.95 -5.95
N GLU A 428 6.67 7.08 -5.76
CA GLU A 428 7.02 7.61 -4.45
C GLU A 428 5.76 7.98 -3.66
N ILE A 429 4.76 8.57 -4.33
CA ILE A 429 3.44 8.83 -3.75
C ILE A 429 2.78 7.53 -3.31
N GLN A 430 2.75 6.50 -4.16
CA GLN A 430 2.17 5.20 -3.82
C GLN A 430 2.93 4.52 -2.70
N GLU A 431 4.26 4.51 -2.74
CA GLU A 431 5.11 3.99 -1.66
C GLU A 431 4.77 4.69 -0.34
N ILE A 432 4.69 6.03 -0.34
CA ILE A 432 4.32 6.79 0.85
C ILE A 432 2.91 6.41 1.31
N CYS A 433 1.94 6.42 0.39
CA CYS A 433 0.52 6.14 0.64
C CYS A 433 0.27 4.76 1.23
N VAL A 434 1.13 3.80 0.93
CA VAL A 434 1.00 2.41 1.34
C VAL A 434 1.86 2.12 2.56
N ARG A 435 3.15 2.46 2.52
CA ARG A 435 4.13 2.17 3.57
C ARG A 435 3.87 2.96 4.84
N TYR A 436 3.41 4.20 4.68
CA TYR A 436 3.08 5.10 5.77
C TYR A 436 1.57 5.34 5.87
N VAL A 437 0.74 4.42 5.35
CA VAL A 437 -0.73 4.50 5.41
C VAL A 437 -1.26 4.72 6.82
N TRP A 438 -0.50 4.32 7.83
CA TRP A 438 -0.83 4.55 9.23
C TRP A 438 -0.82 6.03 9.61
N ILE A 439 0.00 6.87 8.98
CA ILE A 439 0.05 8.33 9.25
C ILE A 439 -1.16 9.02 8.60
N LYS A 440 -1.86 9.85 9.38
CA LYS A 440 -3.06 10.58 8.91
C LYS A 440 -2.84 11.38 7.64
N GLU A 441 -1.81 12.21 7.64
CA GLU A 441 -1.51 13.12 6.55
C GLU A 441 -1.26 12.37 5.25
N VAL A 442 -0.79 11.12 5.32
CA VAL A 442 -0.59 10.25 4.16
C VAL A 442 -1.92 9.87 3.51
N ARG A 443 -2.95 9.55 4.29
CA ARG A 443 -4.27 9.20 3.75
C ARG A 443 -5.03 10.43 3.25
N ASP A 444 -4.92 11.55 3.97
CA ASP A 444 -5.46 12.84 3.50
C ASP A 444 -4.79 13.26 2.18
N PHE A 445 -3.48 13.05 2.08
CA PHE A 445 -2.73 13.26 0.86
C PHE A 445 -3.17 12.31 -0.26
N ARG A 446 -3.34 11.02 0.02
CA ARG A 446 -3.86 10.04 -0.94
C ARG A 446 -5.22 10.46 -1.50
N ASN A 447 -6.17 10.80 -0.64
CA ASN A 447 -7.49 11.27 -1.04
C ASN A 447 -7.40 12.56 -1.87
N TRP A 448 -6.49 13.47 -1.51
CA TRP A 448 -6.24 14.69 -2.27
C TRP A 448 -5.69 14.38 -3.67
N VAL A 449 -4.74 13.45 -3.80
CA VAL A 449 -4.22 13.00 -5.10
C VAL A 449 -5.34 12.36 -5.94
N GLU A 450 -6.15 11.47 -5.34
CA GLU A 450 -7.27 10.80 -6.02
C GLU A 450 -8.39 11.77 -6.46
N GLN A 451 -8.63 12.86 -5.73
CA GLN A 451 -9.66 13.87 -6.06
C GLN A 451 -9.19 14.92 -7.07
N SER A 452 -7.88 15.08 -7.28
CA SER A 452 -7.35 16.22 -8.05
C SER A 452 -7.43 16.04 -9.58
N ASP A 453 -8.13 15.02 -10.10
CA ASP A 453 -8.22 14.72 -11.55
C ASP A 453 -6.85 14.77 -12.27
N LEU A 454 -5.79 14.37 -11.57
CA LEU A 454 -4.49 14.02 -12.16
C LEU A 454 -4.56 12.53 -12.48
N VAL A 455 -5.31 12.27 -13.55
CA VAL A 455 -5.86 10.98 -13.98
C VAL A 455 -4.81 9.85 -14.03
N ILE A 456 -5.20 8.73 -13.38
CA ILE A 456 -4.70 7.35 -13.50
C ILE A 456 -4.82 6.85 -14.95
#